data_AF-A0A8J6VMC2-F1
#
_entry.id   AF-A0A8J6VMC2-F1
#
_cell.length_a   1.000
_cell.length_b   1.000
_cell.length_c   1.000
_cell.angle_alpha   90.00
_cell.angle_beta   90.00
_cell.angle_gamma   90.00
#
_symmetry.space_group_name_H-M   'P 1'
#
loop_
_entity.id
_entity.type
_entity.pdbx_description
1 polymer ?
#
loop_
_entity_poly.entity_id
_entity_poly.type
_entity_poly.pdbx_seq_one_letter_code
_entity_poly.pdbx_strand_id
1 'polypeptide(L)'
;MPYITSIERRAMARGELQGRLESARENVIEVLKTRFEVVPQSMVEVINELNDLSVLKTLHRQAITIASLSDFQGFISSIRSEPEQS
;
A
#
# COMPACT_ATOMS: atom_id res chain seq x y z
N MET A 1 -29.87 -10.71 21.59
CA MET A 1 -29.04 -10.17 20.48
C MET A 1 -28.05 -9.19 21.09
N PRO A 2 -26.75 -9.30 20.83
CA PRO A 2 -25.77 -8.37 21.40
C PRO A 2 -25.95 -6.99 20.75
N TYR A 3 -26.20 -5.97 21.56
CA TYR A 3 -26.35 -4.60 21.10
C TYR A 3 -24.95 -4.00 20.90
N ILE A 4 -24.43 -4.12 19.68
CA ILE A 4 -23.23 -3.40 19.29
C ILE A 4 -23.52 -1.90 19.43
N THR A 5 -22.80 -1.25 20.33
CA THR A 5 -22.88 0.17 20.60
C THR A 5 -22.28 0.97 19.44
N SER A 6 -22.63 2.25 19.33
CA SER A 6 -22.07 3.13 18.30
C SER A 6 -20.55 3.34 18.44
N ILE A 7 -19.95 2.97 19.58
CA ILE A 7 -18.49 2.97 19.78
C ILE A 7 -17.89 1.70 19.19
N GLU A 8 -18.45 0.53 19.47
CA GLU A 8 -17.99 -0.74 18.91
C GLU A 8 -18.08 -0.76 17.38
N ARG A 9 -19.17 -0.22 16.79
CA ARG A 9 -19.26 -0.04 15.33
C ARG A 9 -18.12 0.80 14.75
N ARG A 10 -17.77 1.91 15.42
CA ARG A 10 -16.68 2.79 14.99
C ARG A 10 -15.30 2.13 15.17
N ALA A 11 -15.11 1.38 16.25
CA ALA A 11 -13.88 0.64 16.50
C ALA A 11 -13.68 -0.45 15.43
N MET A 12 -14.72 -1.22 15.09
CA MET A 12 -14.66 -2.23 14.04
C MET A 12 -14.36 -1.63 12.66
N ALA A 13 -15.04 -0.53 12.29
CA ALA A 13 -14.79 0.14 11.02
C ALA A 13 -13.35 0.68 10.89
N ARG A 14 -12.78 1.19 11.99
CA ARG A 14 -11.37 1.62 12.02
C ARG A 14 -10.40 0.44 11.89
N GLY A 15 -10.68 -0.66 12.58
CA GLY A 15 -9.88 -1.88 12.48
C GLY A 15 -9.88 -2.47 11.07
N GLU A 16 -11.04 -2.48 10.42
CA GLU A 16 -11.16 -2.94 9.02
C GLU A 16 -10.34 -2.07 8.07
N LEU A 17 -10.41 -0.74 8.21
CA LEU A 17 -9.63 0.17 7.37
C LEU A 17 -8.13 -0.03 7.55
N GLN A 18 -7.66 -0.17 8.79
CA GLN A 18 -6.26 -0.43 9.11
C GLN A 18 -5.79 -1.76 8.49
N GLY A 19 -6.56 -2.84 8.68
CA GLY A 19 -6.23 -4.15 8.12
C GLY A 19 -6.18 -4.14 6.60
N ARG A 20 -7.05 -3.36 5.94
CA ARG A 20 -7.02 -3.18 4.47
C ARG A 20 -5.77 -2.44 4.00
N LEU A 21 -5.28 -1.46 4.74
CA LEU A 21 -4.03 -0.76 4.42
C LEU A 21 -2.82 -1.67 4.60
N GLU A 22 -2.76 -2.39 5.71
CA GLU A 22 -1.68 -3.36 5.99
C GLU A 22 -1.63 -4.45 4.93
N SER A 23 -2.77 -5.10 4.64
CA SER A 23 -2.86 -6.12 3.59
C SER A 23 -2.45 -5.59 2.22
N ALA A 24 -2.82 -4.34 1.89
CA ALA A 24 -2.45 -3.75 0.62
C ALA A 24 -0.94 -3.49 0.51
N ARG A 25 -0.28 -3.07 1.59
CA ARG A 25 1.19 -2.92 1.65
C ARG A 25 1.87 -4.28 1.51
N GLU A 26 1.41 -5.28 2.26
CA GLU A 26 1.94 -6.64 2.22
C GLU A 26 1.86 -7.23 0.81
N ASN A 27 0.72 -7.12 0.14
CA ASN A 27 0.53 -7.59 -1.23
C ASN A 27 1.53 -6.95 -2.22
N VAL A 28 1.78 -5.64 -2.10
CA VAL A 28 2.76 -4.96 -2.96
C VAL A 28 4.16 -5.54 -2.72
N ILE A 29 4.55 -5.66 -1.45
CA ILE A 29 5.88 -6.17 -1.06
C ILE A 29 6.05 -7.63 -1.50
N GLU A 30 5.03 -8.46 -1.33
CA GLU A 30 5.05 -9.88 -1.70
C GLU A 30 5.24 -10.05 -3.21
N VAL A 31 4.54 -9.26 -4.03
CA VAL A 31 4.71 -9.27 -5.49
C VAL A 31 6.12 -8.86 -5.88
N LEU A 32 6.66 -7.80 -5.26
CA LEU A 32 8.02 -7.36 -5.53
C LEU A 32 9.05 -8.44 -5.16
N LYS A 33 8.88 -9.09 -4.00
CA LYS A 33 9.74 -10.21 -3.59
C LYS A 33 9.61 -11.40 -4.53
N THR A 34 8.41 -11.68 -5.02
CA THR A 34 8.15 -12.79 -5.95
C THR A 34 8.81 -12.54 -7.31
N ARG A 35 8.77 -11.30 -7.82
CA ARG A 35 9.30 -10.98 -9.15
C ARG A 35 10.80 -10.70 -9.17
N PHE A 36 11.33 -10.11 -8.11
CA PHE A 36 12.70 -9.59 -8.09
C PHE A 36 13.60 -10.26 -7.05
N GLU A 37 13.09 -11.20 -6.25
CA GLU A 37 13.72 -11.93 -5.14
C GLU A 37 14.22 -11.04 -3.99
N VAL A 38 15.00 -10.00 -4.29
CA VAL A 38 15.59 -9.07 -3.34
C VAL A 38 14.92 -7.71 -3.46
N VAL A 39 14.21 -7.32 -2.41
CA VAL A 39 13.58 -6.00 -2.29
C VAL A 39 14.36 -5.19 -1.26
N PRO A 40 14.96 -4.04 -1.64
CA PRO A 40 15.64 -3.16 -0.71
C PRO A 40 14.75 -2.73 0.46
N GLN A 41 15.31 -2.75 1.68
CA GLN A 41 14.58 -2.37 2.90
C GLN A 41 14.05 -0.93 2.83
N SER A 42 14.82 -0.01 2.22
CA SER A 42 14.39 1.38 2.00
C SER A 42 13.10 1.48 1.19
N MET A 43 12.86 0.56 0.26
CA MET A 43 11.64 0.53 -0.54
C MET A 43 10.44 -0.01 0.26
N VAL A 44 10.69 -1.00 1.12
CA VAL A 44 9.67 -1.52 2.04
C VAL A 44 9.21 -0.43 3.01
N GLU A 45 10.14 0.36 3.54
CA GLU A 45 9.84 1.49 4.40
C GLU A 45 8.97 2.54 3.70
N VAL A 46 9.33 2.93 2.47
CA VAL A 46 8.53 3.87 1.68
C VAL A 46 7.12 3.35 1.42
N ILE A 47 6.94 2.05 1.12
CA ILE A 47 5.62 1.46 0.93
C ILE A 47 4.81 1.48 2.25
N ASN A 48 5.46 1.21 3.38
CA ASN A 48 4.82 1.21 4.69
C ASN A 48 4.37 2.60 5.16
N GLU A 49 5.02 3.67 4.71
CA GLU A 49 4.61 5.04 4.99
C GLU A 49 3.34 5.46 4.22
N LEU A 50 2.96 4.74 3.16
CA LEU A 50 1.79 5.08 2.35
C LEU A 50 0.48 4.71 3.06
N ASN A 51 -0.35 5.71 3.34
CA ASN A 51 -1.65 5.55 4.00
C ASN A 51 -2.85 5.65 3.03
N ASP A 52 -2.59 5.72 1.72
CA ASP A 52 -3.63 5.80 0.70
C ASP A 52 -3.84 4.44 0.01
N LEU A 53 -5.03 3.86 0.21
CA LEU A 53 -5.39 2.57 -0.35
C LEU A 53 -5.45 2.57 -1.89
N SER A 54 -5.85 3.69 -2.50
CA SER A 54 -5.91 3.83 -3.96
C SER A 54 -4.51 3.84 -4.55
N VAL A 55 -3.57 4.55 -3.90
CA VAL A 55 -2.15 4.54 -4.28
C VAL A 55 -1.57 3.14 -4.13
N LEU A 56 -1.79 2.47 -2.99
CA LEU A 56 -1.31 1.10 -2.77
C LEU A 56 -1.86 0.10 -3.81
N LYS A 57 -3.13 0.22 -4.20
CA LYS A 57 -3.70 -0.61 -5.28
C LYS A 57 -3.05 -0.34 -6.63
N THR A 58 -2.75 0.92 -6.94
CA THR A 58 -2.02 1.27 -8.17
C THR A 58 -0.60 0.73 -8.15
N LEU A 59 0.11 0.86 -7.03
CA LEU A 59 1.43 0.29 -6.84
C LEU A 59 1.41 -1.23 -6.98
N HIS A 60 0.40 -1.91 -6.44
CA HIS A 60 0.28 -3.35 -6.58
C HIS A 60 0.18 -3.78 -8.04
N ARG A 61 -0.67 -3.12 -8.84
CA ARG A 61 -0.77 -3.39 -10.28
C ARG A 61 0.56 -3.13 -10.99
N GLN A 62 1.22 -2.02 -10.67
CA GLN A 62 2.50 -1.65 -11.29
C GLN A 62 3.62 -2.60 -10.89
N ALA A 63 3.64 -3.09 -9.65
CA ALA A 63 4.58 -4.10 -9.20
C ALA A 63 4.50 -5.39 -10.03
N ILE A 64 3.34 -5.71 -10.61
CA ILE A 64 3.16 -6.89 -11.50
C ILE A 64 3.68 -6.62 -12.91
N THR A 65 3.54 -5.40 -13.44
CA THR A 65 3.81 -5.09 -14.85
C THR A 65 5.19 -4.49 -15.10
N ILE A 66 5.81 -3.86 -14.10
CA ILE A 66 7.04 -3.09 -14.27
C ILE A 66 8.25 -3.97 -14.62
N ALA A 67 9.19 -3.44 -15.41
CA ALA A 67 10.32 -4.22 -15.91
C ALA A 67 11.44 -4.39 -14.86
N SER A 68 11.63 -3.40 -13.98
CA SER A 68 12.72 -3.40 -13.00
C SER A 68 12.35 -2.71 -11.68
N LEU A 69 13.15 -2.97 -10.64
CA LEU A 69 13.01 -2.28 -9.34
C LEU A 69 13.35 -0.80 -9.43
N SER A 70 14.33 -0.42 -10.27
CA SER A 70 14.70 0.98 -10.48
C SER A 70 13.55 1.79 -11.05
N ASP A 71 12.85 1.23 -12.04
CA ASP A 71 11.66 1.87 -12.63
C ASP A 71 10.54 1.99 -11.59
N PHE A 72 10.39 0.99 -10.71
CA PHE A 72 9.39 1.01 -9.64
C PHE A 72 9.67 2.10 -8.60
N GLN A 73 10.93 2.31 -8.24
CA GLN A 73 11.32 3.44 -7.39
C GLN A 73 11.04 4.78 -8.05
N GLY A 74 11.31 4.90 -9.36
CA GLY A 74 10.96 6.07 -10.15
C GLY A 74 9.45 6.34 -10.14
N PHE A 75 8.65 5.29 -10.30
CA PHE A 75 7.19 5.37 -10.27
C PHE A 75 6.66 5.82 -8.89
N ILE A 76 7.17 5.26 -7.79
CA ILE A 76 6.82 5.72 -6.44
C ILE A 76 7.18 7.20 -6.26
N SER A 77 8.36 7.60 -6.72
CA SER A 77 8.82 8.99 -6.63
C SER A 77 7.92 9.92 -7.44
N SER A 78 7.42 9.48 -8.60
CA SER A 78 6.46 10.23 -9.43
C SER A 78 5.14 10.43 -8.70
N ILE A 79 4.57 9.38 -8.10
CA ILE A 79 3.30 9.50 -7.35
C ILE A 79 3.46 10.42 -6.13
N ARG A 80 4.60 10.33 -5.44
CA ARG A 80 4.89 11.23 -4.30
C ARG A 80 5.16 12.68 -4.73
N SER A 81 5.58 12.86 -5.99
CA SER A 81 5.93 14.15 -6.59
C SER A 81 4.83 14.70 -7.52
N GLU A 82 3.63 14.13 -7.50
CA GLU A 82 2.43 14.81 -7.99
C GLU A 82 1.79 15.58 -6.83
N PRO A 83 2.18 16.84 -6.54
CA PRO A 83 1.30 17.78 -5.90
C PRO A 83 0.40 18.37 -7.00
N GLU A 84 -0.56 17.62 -7.51
CA GLU A 84 -1.56 18.16 -8.45
C GLU A 84 -2.91 17.52 -8.12
N GLN A 85 -4.04 18.21 -8.02
CA GLN A 85 -4.40 19.63 -8.04
C GLN A 85 -5.94 19.60 -8.00
N SER A 86 -6.57 20.34 -7.08
CA SER A 86 -7.88 21.03 -7.19
C SER A 86 -8.52 21.18 -5.81
#